data_AF-A0A348V282-F1
#
_entry.id   AF-A0A348V282-F1
#
_cell.length_a   1.000
_cell.length_b   1.000
_cell.length_c   1.000
_cell.angle_alpha   90.00
_cell.angle_beta   90.00
_cell.angle_gamma   90.00
#
_symmetry.space_group_name_H-M   'P 1'
#
loop_
_entity.id
_entity.type
_entity.pdbx_description
1 polymer ?
#
loop_
_entity_poly.entity_id
_entity_poly.type
_entity_poly.pdbx_seq_one_letter_code
_entity_poly.pdbx_strand_id
1 'polypeptide(L)'
;MPSGDLLVLIKPQFEAGRNQVGKKGIIRDSLVHREVLEKVLAGARMNGFVVKGLLACQTLGQKGNREFLAWLAAGGEGLSPEDIRNKIQEILADGPQKKN
;
A
#
# COMPACT_ATOMS: atom_id res chain seq x y z
N MET A 1 -18.71 -0.56 20.21
CA MET A 1 -17.86 0.58 19.83
C MET A 1 -18.20 0.94 18.38
N PRO A 2 -18.25 2.23 17.99
CA PRO A 2 -18.43 2.59 16.59
C PRO A 2 -17.25 2.02 15.79
N SER A 3 -17.57 1.26 14.74
CA SER A 3 -16.62 0.75 13.76
C SER A 3 -16.12 1.93 12.91
N GLY A 4 -14.94 2.46 13.27
CA GLY A 4 -14.31 3.55 12.54
C GLY A 4 -13.58 3.04 11.30
N ASP A 5 -13.75 3.76 10.19
CA ASP A 5 -12.98 3.57 8.96
C ASP A 5 -11.76 4.48 8.95
N LEU A 6 -10.65 3.96 8.42
CA LEU A 6 -9.41 4.68 8.20
C LEU A 6 -9.01 4.60 6.73
N LEU A 7 -8.69 5.73 6.13
CA LEU A 7 -7.98 5.80 4.86
C LEU A 7 -6.52 6.16 5.11
N VAL A 8 -5.62 5.22 4.81
CA VAL A 8 -4.20 5.33 5.10
C VAL A 8 -3.43 5.45 3.80
N LEU A 9 -2.65 6.52 3.67
CA LEU A 9 -1.72 6.72 2.56
C LEU A 9 -0.39 6.05 2.87
N ILE A 10 -0.07 5.00 2.12
CA ILE A 10 1.18 4.24 2.22
C ILE A 10 2.19 4.84 1.24
N LYS A 11 3.35 5.23 1.79
CA LYS A 11 4.44 5.86 1.06
C LYS A 11 5.71 4.99 1.17
N PRO A 12 5.97 4.10 0.18
CA PRO A 12 7.06 3.14 0.26
C PRO A 12 8.42 3.72 0.60
N GLN A 13 8.74 4.92 0.15
CA GLN A 13 10.01 5.60 0.42
C GLN A 13 10.28 5.88 1.90
N PHE A 14 9.26 5.82 2.76
CA PHE A 14 9.39 5.97 4.21
C PHE A 14 9.31 4.64 4.97
N GLU A 15 8.78 3.60 4.34
CA GLU A 15 8.54 2.29 4.95
C GLU A 15 9.59 1.23 4.59
N ALA A 16 10.22 1.40 3.42
CA ALA A 16 11.26 0.52 2.92
C ALA A 16 12.59 0.69 3.68
N GLY A 17 13.41 -0.37 3.71
CA GLY A 17 14.74 -0.31 4.29
C GLY A 17 15.65 0.69 3.55
N ARG A 18 16.64 1.27 4.26
CA ARG A 18 17.56 2.28 3.70
C ARG A 18 18.23 1.84 2.39
N ASN A 19 18.54 0.55 2.26
CA ASN A 19 19.20 -0.03 1.08
C ASN A 19 18.26 -0.25 -0.12
N GLN A 20 16.94 -0.15 0.09
CA GLN A 20 15.92 -0.35 -0.94
C GLN A 20 15.48 0.97 -1.60
N VAL A 21 15.98 2.10 -1.08
CA VAL A 21 15.67 3.44 -1.58
C VAL A 21 16.71 3.85 -2.62
N GLY A 22 16.26 4.05 -3.87
CA GLY A 22 17.11 4.44 -4.97
C GLY A 22 17.60 5.90 -4.90
N LYS A 23 18.36 6.31 -5.93
CA LYS A 23 18.86 7.69 -6.07
C LYS A 23 17.72 8.70 -5.91
N LYS A 24 17.99 9.81 -5.20
CA LYS A 24 17.04 10.88 -4.88
C LYS A 24 15.86 10.48 -3.99
N GLY A 25 15.87 9.29 -3.39
CA GLY A 25 14.77 8.85 -2.51
C GLY A 25 13.59 8.24 -3.28
N ILE A 26 13.85 7.65 -4.45
CA ILE A 26 12.80 7.13 -5.34
C ILE A 26 12.85 5.60 -5.35
N ILE A 27 11.71 4.97 -5.12
CA ILE A 27 11.53 3.52 -5.26
C ILE A 27 10.86 3.24 -6.60
N ARG A 28 11.52 2.43 -7.43
CA ARG A 28 11.01 1.99 -8.73
C ARG A 28 10.73 0.50 -8.79
N ASP A 29 11.37 -0.27 -7.91
CA ASP A 29 11.24 -1.71 -7.87
C ASP A 29 9.85 -2.10 -7.32
N SER A 30 9.08 -2.82 -8.14
CA SER A 30 7.77 -3.31 -7.77
C SER A 30 7.83 -4.34 -6.64
N LEU A 31 8.94 -5.07 -6.49
CA LEU A 31 9.14 -6.00 -5.38
C LEU A 31 9.25 -5.25 -4.05
N VAL A 32 9.93 -4.10 -4.03
CA VAL A 32 10.00 -3.24 -2.83
C VAL A 32 8.63 -2.67 -2.48
N HIS A 33 7.85 -2.23 -3.49
CA HIS A 33 6.47 -1.79 -3.25
C HIS A 33 5.61 -2.92 -2.66
N ARG A 34 5.72 -4.14 -3.21
CA ARG A 34 5.02 -5.32 -2.71
C ARG A 34 5.38 -5.62 -1.25
N GLU A 35 6.67 -5.67 -0.93
CA GLU A 35 7.15 -5.94 0.43
C GLU A 35 6.61 -4.91 1.43
N VAL A 36 6.66 -3.62 1.08
CA VAL A 36 6.09 -2.56 1.92
C VAL A 36 4.59 -2.78 2.15
N LEU A 37 3.82 -3.04 1.08
CA LEU A 37 2.39 -3.23 1.18
C LEU A 37 2.03 -4.45 2.05
N GLU A 38 2.71 -5.59 1.83
CA GLU A 38 2.53 -6.79 2.64
C GLU A 38 2.86 -6.51 4.12
N LYS A 39 3.98 -5.83 4.40
CA LYS A 39 4.41 -5.45 5.75
C LYS A 39 3.41 -4.54 6.45
N VAL A 40 2.98 -3.46 5.80
CA VAL A 40 2.08 -2.46 6.41
C VAL A 40 0.70 -3.07 6.66
N LEU A 41 0.15 -3.83 5.70
CA LEU A 41 -1.17 -4.44 5.85
C LEU A 41 -1.16 -5.61 6.85
N ALA A 42 -0.08 -6.39 6.92
CA ALA A 42 0.08 -7.38 7.98
C ALA A 42 0.16 -6.71 9.37
N GLY A 43 0.91 -5.61 9.48
CA GLY A 43 1.00 -4.81 10.71
C GLY A 43 -0.37 -4.27 11.14
N ALA A 44 -1.16 -3.72 10.22
CA ALA A 44 -2.53 -3.27 10.51
C ALA A 44 -3.40 -4.41 11.06
N ARG A 45 -3.33 -5.59 10.43
CA ARG A 45 -4.08 -6.78 10.89
C ARG A 45 -3.67 -7.25 12.27
N MET A 46 -2.37 -7.24 12.58
CA MET A 46 -1.87 -7.56 13.92
C MET A 46 -2.35 -6.58 14.99
N ASN A 47 -2.70 -5.34 14.61
CA ASN A 47 -3.21 -4.31 15.51
C ASN A 47 -4.76 -4.25 15.56
N GLY A 48 -5.45 -5.30 15.08
CA GLY A 48 -6.91 -5.42 15.20
C GLY A 48 -7.71 -4.75 14.07
N PHE A 49 -7.04 -4.32 13.00
CA PHE A 49 -7.73 -3.79 11.82
C PHE A 49 -7.99 -4.86 10.76
N VAL A 50 -9.02 -4.66 9.96
CA VAL A 50 -9.26 -5.45 8.74
C VAL A 50 -9.05 -4.58 7.51
N VAL A 51 -8.53 -5.18 6.44
CA VAL A 51 -8.34 -4.49 5.16
C VAL A 51 -9.62 -4.58 4.36
N LYS A 52 -10.24 -3.45 4.06
CA LYS A 52 -11.47 -3.34 3.26
C LYS A 52 -11.17 -3.13 1.78
N GLY A 53 -10.05 -2.45 1.48
CA GLY A 53 -9.64 -2.18 0.11
C GLY A 53 -8.23 -1.64 0.02
N LEU A 54 -7.67 -1.74 -1.19
CA LEU A 54 -6.34 -1.24 -1.51
C LEU A 54 -6.34 -0.71 -2.94
N LEU A 55 -5.77 0.48 -3.14
CA LEU A 55 -5.70 1.18 -4.42
C LEU A 55 -4.30 1.77 -4.64
N ALA A 56 -3.86 1.80 -5.90
CA ALA A 56 -2.72 2.62 -6.30
C ALA A 56 -3.19 4.05 -6.63
N CYS A 57 -2.43 5.05 -6.20
CA CYS A 57 -2.69 6.43 -6.59
C CYS A 57 -2.41 6.63 -8.08
N GLN A 58 -3.32 7.31 -8.78
CA GLN A 58 -3.16 7.62 -10.22
C GLN A 58 -1.99 8.58 -10.48
N THR A 59 -1.75 9.49 -9.53
CA THR A 59 -0.64 10.44 -9.57
C THR A 59 0.53 9.95 -8.74
N LEU A 60 1.75 10.20 -9.20
CA LEU A 60 2.95 10.00 -8.40
C LEU A 60 3.02 11.03 -7.27
N GLY A 61 3.48 10.58 -6.11
CA GLY A 61 3.78 11.43 -4.96
C GLY A 61 5.06 12.22 -5.12
N GLN A 62 5.58 12.74 -4.01
CA GLN A 62 6.79 13.56 -4.01
C GLN A 62 7.97 12.82 -4.66
N LYS A 63 8.71 13.55 -5.50
CA LYS A 63 9.88 13.06 -6.24
C LYS A 63 9.58 11.89 -7.20
N GLY A 64 8.31 11.61 -7.49
CA GLY A 64 7.90 10.56 -8.43
C GLY A 64 7.72 9.17 -7.81
N ASN A 65 7.60 9.07 -6.48
CA ASN A 65 7.29 7.80 -5.83
C ASN A 65 5.83 7.37 -6.09
N ARG A 66 5.60 6.07 -6.28
CA ARG A 66 4.24 5.52 -6.27
C ARG A 66 3.73 5.52 -4.83
N GLU A 67 2.48 5.90 -4.64
CA GLU A 67 1.81 5.90 -3.34
C GLU A 67 0.54 5.05 -3.45
N PHE A 68 0.08 4.51 -2.31
CA PHE A 68 -1.05 3.59 -2.26
C PHE A 68 -2.02 4.01 -1.15
N LEU A 69 -3.32 3.78 -1.35
CA LEU A 69 -4.35 4.01 -0.35
C LEU A 69 -4.90 2.69 0.15
N ALA A 70 -4.86 2.49 1.47
CA ALA A 70 -5.51 1.37 2.14
C ALA A 70 -6.75 1.87 2.90
N TRP A 71 -7.87 1.18 2.70
CA TRP A 71 -9.07 1.34 3.52
C TRP A 71 -9.06 0.26 4.60
N LEU A 72 -9.02 0.69 5.86
CA LEU A 72 -8.99 -0.17 7.04
C LEU A 72 -10.23 0.09 7.91
N ALA A 73 -10.66 -0.92 8.67
CA ALA A 73 -11.71 -0.77 9.68
C ALA A 73 -11.32 -1.49 10.98
N ALA A 74 -11.76 -0.98 12.12
CA ALA A 74 -11.58 -1.64 13.41
C ALA A 74 -12.57 -2.82 13.55
N GLY A 75 -12.10 -4.05 13.25
CA GLY A 75 -12.91 -5.27 13.24
C GLY A 75 -13.89 -5.42 12.06
N GLY A 76 -14.69 -6.49 12.09
CA GLY A 76 -15.67 -6.83 11.05
C GLY A 76 -15.08 -7.68 9.91
N GLU A 77 -15.84 -7.84 8.82
CA GLU A 77 -15.37 -8.58 7.65
C GLU A 77 -14.42 -7.73 6.80
N GLY A 78 -13.30 -8.31 6.36
CA GLY A 78 -12.40 -7.69 5.40
C GLY A 78 -11.88 -8.72 4.42
N LEU A 79 -11.02 -8.27 3.52
CA LEU A 79 -10.35 -9.12 2.55
C LEU A 79 -9.58 -10.24 3.24
N SER A 80 -9.66 -11.45 2.70
CA SER A 80 -8.86 -12.57 3.18
C SER A 80 -7.37 -12.31 2.93
N PRO A 81 -6.45 -13.03 3.60
CA PRO A 81 -5.01 -12.92 3.31
C PRO A 81 -4.67 -13.17 1.84
N GLU A 82 -5.44 -14.03 1.16
CA GLU A 82 -5.27 -14.33 -0.25
C GLU A 82 -5.76 -13.19 -1.14
N ASP A 83 -6.93 -12.65 -0.85
CA ASP A 83 -7.48 -11.50 -1.58
C ASP A 83 -6.58 -10.27 -1.46
N ILE A 84 -5.98 -10.04 -0.29
CA ILE A 84 -5.00 -8.96 -0.10
C ILE A 84 -3.80 -9.17 -1.02
N ARG A 85 -3.24 -10.40 -1.09
CA ARG A 85 -2.11 -10.69 -1.98
C ARG A 85 -2.47 -10.49 -3.44
N ASN A 86 -3.64 -10.98 -3.87
CA ASN A 86 -4.14 -10.82 -5.23
C ASN A 86 -4.32 -9.33 -5.57
N LYS A 87 -4.88 -8.56 -4.64
CA LYS A 87 -5.06 -7.11 -4.82
C LYS A 87 -3.74 -6.36 -4.92
N ILE A 88 -2.73 -6.73 -4.14
CA ILE A 88 -1.38 -6.16 -4.25
C ILE A 88 -0.79 -6.45 -5.64
N GLN A 89 -0.95 -7.67 -6.16
CA GLN A 89 -0.48 -8.00 -7.50
C GLN A 89 -1.18 -7.20 -8.59
N GLU A 90 -2.51 -7.08 -8.50
CA GLU A 90 -3.36 -6.31 -9.43
C GLU A 90 -2.90 -4.84 -9.51
N ILE A 91 -2.81 -4.13 -8.38
CA ILE A 91 -2.48 -2.70 -8.37
C ILE A 91 -1.04 -2.41 -8.78
N LEU A 92 -0.13 -3.38 -8.62
CA LEU A 92 1.25 -3.24 -9.05
C LEU A 92 1.39 -3.46 -10.56
N ALA A 93 0.55 -4.32 -11.14
CA ALA A 93 0.47 -4.52 -12.59
C ALA A 93 -0.12 -3.30 -13.31
N ASP A 94 -1.07 -2.60 -12.69
CA ASP A 94 -1.68 -1.36 -13.20
C ASP A 94 -0.74 -0.15 -13.04
N GLY A 95 0.42 -0.18 -13.71
CA GLY A 95 1.38 0.92 -13.79
C GLY A 95 0.72 2.31 -13.94
N PRO A 96 1.29 3.39 -13.37
CA PRO A 96 0.63 4.68 -13.40
C PRO A 96 0.51 5.16 -14.85
N GLN A 97 -0.70 5.56 -15.26
CA GLN A 97 -0.91 6.20 -16.55
C GLN A 97 -0.10 7.50 -16.58
N LYS A 98 0.81 7.63 -17.54
CA LYS A 98 1.51 8.89 -17.78
C LYS A 98 0.45 9.95 -18.08
N LYS A 99 0.38 11.02 -17.28
CA LYS A 99 -0.31 12.25 -17.70
C LYS A 99 0.42 12.76 -18.94
N ASN A 100 -0.26 12.72 -20.09
CA ASN A 100 0.15 13.43 -21.30
C ASN A 100 0.18 14.94 -21.03
#